data_AF-A0A0L8HUP2-F1
#
_entry.id   AF-A0A0L8HUP2-F1
#
_cell.length_a   1.000
_cell.length_b   1.000
_cell.length_c   1.000
_cell.angle_alpha   90.00
_cell.angle_beta   90.00
_cell.angle_gamma   90.00
#
_symmetry.space_group_name_H-M   'P 1'
#
loop_
_entity.id
_entity.type
_entity.pdbx_description
1 polymer ?
#
loop_
_entity_poly.entity_id
_entity_poly.type
_entity_poly.pdbx_seq_one_letter_code
_entity_poly.pdbx_strand_id
1 'polypeptide(L)'
;LLFGDDNYLYIFIGDGGSSGDPYGHSQNKSVLLGKVLRINVNKRRKGKQYAIPPSNPFVNENGTRPEIYAYGIRNIWRCDKDEGDRVTGMNKGRIICGDVGQNAYEEIDILVKGGNYGWNGREGYQCFHPAVCGMVGPEELPIFSYPHSVGKSVTGGHVYRGCENPNLNGYYIYGDFTNGRLFYLYQFNESQIWLNKEIRMCGDDVCFNGLQGSYSPFILSFGEDQNGRNLSGGSSSISFISLLNKVFNRLFLSQVDPFPCKLTKRLNNPCQVTTYKLNKPHAVTSPDKECS
;
A
#
# COMPACT_ATOMS: atom_id res chain seq x y z
N LEU A 1 8.12 3.70 7.63
CA LEU A 1 7.72 4.74 8.60
C LEU A 1 6.48 5.42 8.07
N LEU A 2 5.51 5.74 8.94
CA LEU A 2 4.26 6.37 8.53
C LEU A 2 3.65 7.16 9.70
N PHE A 3 3.08 8.35 9.47
CA PHE A 3 2.27 9.02 10.49
C PHE A 3 0.81 8.60 10.34
N GLY A 4 0.20 8.16 11.45
CA GLY A 4 -1.23 7.91 11.49
C GLY A 4 -2.04 9.19 11.63
N ASP A 5 -3.36 9.08 11.48
CA ASP A 5 -4.29 10.20 11.73
C ASP A 5 -4.32 10.63 13.21
N ASP A 6 -3.84 9.77 14.09
CA ASP A 6 -3.62 10.07 15.50
C ASP A 6 -2.35 10.90 15.76
N ASN A 7 -1.65 11.34 14.70
CA ASN A 7 -0.41 12.11 14.74
C ASN A 7 0.76 11.40 15.44
N TYR A 8 0.69 10.08 15.60
CA TYR A 8 1.81 9.27 16.06
C TYR A 8 2.60 8.68 14.90
N LEU A 9 3.88 8.43 15.15
CA LEU A 9 4.76 7.77 14.20
C LEU A 9 4.64 6.25 14.36
N TYR A 10 4.26 5.59 13.28
CA TYR A 10 4.27 4.14 13.12
C TYR A 10 5.58 3.68 12.49
N ILE A 11 6.17 2.64 13.08
CA ILE A 11 7.43 2.03 12.66
C ILE A 11 7.19 0.55 12.46
N PHE A 12 7.47 0.05 11.27
CA PHE A 12 7.28 -1.35 10.90
C PHE A 12 8.63 -2.05 10.93
N ILE A 13 8.73 -3.13 11.68
CA ILE A 13 10.00 -3.84 11.93
C ILE A 13 9.75 -5.33 11.77
N GLY A 14 10.46 -5.95 10.82
CA GLY A 14 10.44 -7.40 10.65
C GLY A 14 11.05 -8.17 11.83
N ASP A 15 10.91 -9.49 11.81
CA ASP A 15 11.34 -10.44 12.84
C ASP A 15 12.87 -10.50 13.06
N GLY A 16 13.64 -9.86 12.16
CA GLY A 16 15.10 -9.86 12.17
C GLY A 16 15.72 -10.88 11.22
N GLY A 17 14.91 -11.62 10.47
CA GLY A 17 15.31 -12.59 9.46
C GLY A 17 15.62 -13.97 10.02
N SER A 18 16.22 -14.81 9.17
CA SER A 18 16.37 -16.26 9.32
C SER A 18 15.05 -17.03 9.14
N SER A 19 15.15 -18.24 8.61
CA SER A 19 13.96 -19.03 8.27
C SER A 19 13.14 -19.36 9.51
N GLY A 20 11.88 -18.90 9.52
CA GLY A 20 10.89 -19.31 10.51
C GLY A 20 11.10 -18.73 11.91
N ASP A 21 11.64 -17.51 12.04
CA ASP A 21 11.81 -16.81 13.33
C ASP A 21 12.33 -17.71 14.47
N PRO A 22 13.58 -18.22 14.36
CA PRO A 22 14.11 -19.20 15.31
C PRO A 22 14.24 -18.67 16.74
N TYR A 23 14.20 -17.34 16.92
CA TYR A 23 14.26 -16.68 18.22
C TYR A 23 12.87 -16.31 18.77
N GLY A 24 11.80 -16.60 18.02
CA GLY A 24 10.42 -16.30 18.40
C GLY A 24 10.17 -14.82 18.65
N HIS A 25 10.90 -13.94 17.95
CA HIS A 25 10.81 -12.50 18.14
C HIS A 25 9.40 -11.98 17.87
N SER A 26 8.71 -12.48 16.85
CA SER A 26 7.41 -11.94 16.42
C SER A 26 6.33 -12.10 17.48
N GLN A 27 6.33 -13.22 18.21
CA GLN A 27 5.43 -13.45 19.34
C GLN A 27 5.97 -12.89 20.67
N ASN A 28 7.29 -12.73 20.81
CA ASN A 28 7.89 -12.18 22.02
C ASN A 28 7.68 -10.65 22.13
N LYS A 29 6.80 -10.21 23.04
CA LYS A 29 6.51 -8.79 23.29
C LYS A 29 7.57 -8.06 24.13
N SER A 30 8.61 -8.75 24.64
CA SER A 30 9.72 -8.12 25.36
C SER A 30 10.80 -7.53 24.43
N VAL A 31 10.72 -7.84 23.11
CA VAL A 31 11.59 -7.31 22.06
C VAL A 31 10.81 -6.45 21.06
N LEU A 32 11.53 -5.72 20.20
CA LEU A 32 10.93 -4.79 19.22
C LEU A 32 10.92 -5.33 17.78
N LEU A 33 11.47 -6.54 17.55
CA LEU A 33 11.48 -7.21 16.24
C LEU A 33 10.15 -7.94 16.00
N GLY A 34 9.70 -7.97 14.74
CA GLY A 34 8.43 -8.57 14.32
C GLY A 34 7.22 -7.81 14.87
N LYS A 35 7.27 -6.47 14.82
CA LYS A 35 6.31 -5.55 15.44
C LYS A 35 5.96 -4.38 14.54
N VAL A 36 4.76 -3.84 14.76
CA VAL A 36 4.47 -2.43 14.50
C VAL A 36 4.63 -1.67 15.80
N LEU A 37 5.47 -0.65 15.81
CA LEU A 37 5.64 0.27 16.93
C LEU A 37 4.85 1.55 16.66
N ARG A 38 4.35 2.19 17.72
CA ARG A 38 3.72 3.51 17.67
C ARG A 38 4.27 4.41 18.76
N ILE A 39 4.87 5.53 18.37
CA ILE A 39 5.54 6.46 19.29
C ILE A 39 5.09 7.91 19.09
N ASN A 40 5.22 8.70 20.17
CA ASN A 40 5.00 10.14 20.12
C ASN A 40 6.34 10.86 20.00
N VAL A 41 6.64 11.38 18.81
CA VAL A 41 7.88 12.13 18.52
C VAL A 41 7.81 13.59 18.95
N ASN A 42 6.62 14.11 19.25
CA ASN A 42 6.41 15.50 19.70
C ASN A 42 6.65 15.68 21.20
N LYS A 43 6.85 14.59 21.94
CA LYS A 43 7.12 14.60 23.38
C LYS A 43 8.34 13.75 23.68
N ARG A 44 9.06 14.10 24.75
CA ARG A 44 10.22 13.34 25.24
C ARG A 44 9.87 12.71 26.58
N ARG A 45 10.49 11.57 26.86
CA ARG A 45 10.47 10.92 28.18
C ARG A 45 11.90 10.78 28.68
N LYS A 46 12.13 10.80 29.99
CA LYS A 46 13.48 10.67 30.58
C LYS A 46 14.27 9.53 29.90
N GLY A 47 15.41 9.86 29.30
CA GLY A 47 16.29 8.94 28.59
C GLY A 47 15.90 8.56 27.15
N LYS A 48 14.81 9.12 26.58
CA LYS A 48 14.35 8.85 25.21
C LYS A 48 13.94 10.14 24.47
N GLN A 49 14.22 10.21 23.17
CA GLN A 49 13.82 11.33 22.30
C GLN A 49 12.33 11.29 21.91
N TYR A 50 11.59 10.30 22.39
CA TYR A 50 10.17 10.10 22.14
C TYR A 50 9.45 9.74 23.45
N ALA A 51 8.13 9.90 23.45
CA ALA A 51 7.24 9.41 24.49
C ALA A 51 6.39 8.23 23.97
N ILE A 52 5.78 7.49 24.89
CA ILE A 52 4.85 6.42 24.55
C ILE A 52 3.42 7.00 24.54
N PRO A 53 2.64 6.80 23.46
CA PRO A 53 1.22 7.09 23.46
C PRO A 53 0.53 6.33 24.61
N PRO A 54 -0.21 7.01 25.51
CA PRO A 54 -0.93 6.34 26.59
C PRO A 54 -1.96 5.33 26.08
N SER A 55 -2.42 5.51 24.85
CA SER A 55 -3.37 4.65 24.17
C SER A 55 -2.73 3.43 23.50
N ASN A 56 -1.42 3.17 23.65
CA ASN A 56 -0.82 1.92 23.15
C ASN A 56 -1.41 0.71 23.90
N PRO A 57 -1.59 -0.44 23.24
CA PRO A 57 -2.30 -1.59 23.81
C PRO A 57 -1.58 -2.24 24.99
N PHE A 58 -0.24 -2.17 25.05
CA PHE A 58 0.56 -2.93 26.01
C PHE A 58 1.24 -2.08 27.09
N VAL A 59 0.83 -0.81 27.25
CA VAL A 59 1.50 0.14 28.17
C VAL A 59 1.57 -0.31 29.63
N ASN A 60 0.60 -1.13 30.06
CA ASN A 60 0.46 -1.61 31.44
C ASN A 60 0.78 -3.12 31.57
N GLU A 61 1.20 -3.78 30.49
CA GLU A 61 1.51 -5.20 30.53
C GLU A 61 2.97 -5.43 30.93
N ASN A 62 3.18 -6.09 32.06
CA ASN A 62 4.51 -6.32 32.60
C ASN A 62 5.37 -7.16 31.64
N GLY A 63 6.66 -6.83 31.53
CA GLY A 63 7.60 -7.52 30.64
C GLY A 63 7.43 -7.21 29.15
N THR A 64 6.48 -6.35 28.76
CA THR A 64 6.30 -5.95 27.36
C THR A 64 6.97 -4.62 27.03
N ARG A 65 7.26 -4.41 25.74
CA ARG A 65 7.71 -3.10 25.25
C ARG A 65 6.49 -2.22 24.98
N PRO A 66 6.35 -1.09 25.68
CA PRO A 66 5.16 -0.25 25.59
C PRO A 66 5.08 0.50 24.24
N GLU A 67 6.14 0.49 23.44
CA GLU A 67 6.15 0.95 22.05
C GLU A 67 5.25 0.13 21.11
N ILE A 68 4.99 -1.14 21.44
CA ILE A 68 4.31 -2.07 20.54
C ILE A 68 2.84 -1.64 20.34
N TYR A 69 2.47 -1.50 19.08
CA TYR A 69 1.10 -1.31 18.61
C TYR A 69 0.48 -2.62 18.12
N ALA A 70 1.24 -3.43 17.39
CA ALA A 70 0.84 -4.76 16.93
C ALA A 70 2.06 -5.70 16.81
N TYR A 71 1.85 -7.00 16.75
CA TYR A 71 2.90 -8.02 16.79
C TYR A 71 2.55 -9.25 15.94
N GLY A 72 3.43 -10.26 15.90
CA GLY A 72 3.22 -11.45 15.07
C GLY A 72 3.47 -11.22 13.58
N ILE A 73 4.35 -10.27 13.24
CA ILE A 73 4.67 -9.86 11.86
C ILE A 73 5.96 -10.51 11.41
N ARG A 74 6.07 -10.86 10.13
CA ARG A 74 7.32 -11.38 9.57
C ARG A 74 8.21 -10.26 9.02
N ASN A 75 7.78 -9.64 7.93
CA ASN A 75 8.55 -8.68 7.16
C ASN A 75 7.62 -7.70 6.41
N ILE A 76 6.88 -6.89 7.17
CA ILE A 76 6.13 -5.76 6.60
C ILE A 76 7.10 -4.84 5.84
N TRP A 77 6.82 -4.65 4.55
CA TRP A 77 7.63 -3.82 3.66
C TRP A 77 7.08 -2.40 3.52
N ARG A 78 6.05 -2.20 2.71
CA ARG A 78 5.36 -0.91 2.55
C ARG A 78 3.98 -0.98 3.18
N CYS A 79 3.66 0.08 3.91
CA CYS A 79 2.32 0.39 4.38
C CYS A 79 1.85 1.72 3.83
N ASP A 80 0.53 1.87 3.81
CA ASP A 80 -0.16 3.08 3.40
C ASP A 80 -1.28 3.37 4.38
N LYS A 81 -1.57 4.66 4.60
CA LYS A 81 -2.68 5.10 5.44
C LYS A 81 -3.74 5.67 4.51
N ASP A 82 -4.90 5.06 4.52
CA ASP A 82 -6.06 5.50 3.77
C ASP A 82 -6.49 6.89 4.27
N GLU A 83 -6.39 7.90 3.42
CA GLU A 83 -6.85 9.27 3.73
C GLU A 83 -8.38 9.37 3.83
N GLY A 84 -9.07 8.28 3.48
CA GLY A 84 -10.51 8.15 3.50
C GLY A 84 -11.17 8.70 2.25
N ASP A 85 -12.43 8.33 2.10
CA ASP A 85 -13.26 8.95 1.08
C ASP A 85 -13.42 10.45 1.37
N ARG A 86 -13.20 11.32 0.37
CA ARG A 86 -13.16 12.78 0.56
C ARG A 86 -14.50 13.38 0.98
N VAL A 87 -15.61 12.71 0.66
CA VAL A 87 -16.97 13.19 0.96
C VAL A 87 -17.45 12.63 2.30
N THR A 88 -17.30 11.32 2.49
CA THR A 88 -17.89 10.61 3.64
C THR A 88 -16.90 10.42 4.79
N GLY A 89 -15.60 10.55 4.56
CA GLY A 89 -14.54 10.19 5.51
C GLY A 89 -14.39 8.69 5.74
N MET A 90 -15.13 7.86 4.99
CA MET A 90 -15.12 6.41 5.19
C MET A 90 -13.71 5.84 4.98
N ASN A 91 -13.31 4.92 5.88
CA ASN A 91 -12.00 4.27 5.92
C ASN A 91 -10.80 5.16 6.26
N LYS A 92 -11.03 6.43 6.61
CA LYS A 92 -9.96 7.35 7.02
C LYS A 92 -9.13 6.79 8.19
N GLY A 93 -7.81 6.83 8.06
CA GLY A 93 -6.85 6.41 9.08
C GLY A 93 -6.56 4.91 9.10
N ARG A 94 -7.23 4.11 8.26
CA ARG A 94 -6.95 2.68 8.10
C ARG A 94 -5.55 2.49 7.51
N ILE A 95 -4.69 1.71 8.16
CA ILE A 95 -3.36 1.40 7.65
C ILE A 95 -3.38 0.01 6.99
N ILE A 96 -2.97 -0.07 5.73
CA ILE A 96 -2.87 -1.31 4.94
C ILE A 96 -1.40 -1.57 4.61
N CYS A 97 -0.93 -2.79 4.82
CA CYS A 97 0.47 -3.18 4.66
C CYS A 97 0.61 -4.42 3.77
N GLY A 98 1.73 -4.51 3.05
CA GLY A 98 2.20 -5.79 2.52
C GLY A 98 3.20 -6.42 3.49
N ASP A 99 2.96 -7.67 3.90
CA ASP A 99 3.89 -8.50 4.68
C ASP A 99 4.44 -9.63 3.80
N VAL A 100 5.77 -9.68 3.67
CA VAL A 100 6.44 -10.64 2.82
C VAL A 100 6.53 -11.99 3.52
N GLY A 101 6.13 -13.05 2.83
CA GLY A 101 6.15 -14.42 3.31
C GLY A 101 7.52 -15.05 3.37
N GLN A 102 7.61 -16.21 4.00
CA GLN A 102 8.84 -16.99 4.10
C GLN A 102 9.06 -17.86 2.85
N ASN A 103 8.07 -18.67 2.51
CA ASN A 103 8.22 -19.78 1.55
C ASN A 103 7.04 -19.93 0.59
N ALA A 104 5.82 -19.58 1.00
CA ALA A 104 4.62 -20.03 0.31
C ALA A 104 3.65 -18.91 -0.05
N TYR A 105 3.47 -17.89 0.80
CA TYR A 105 2.42 -16.90 0.62
C TYR A 105 2.85 -15.49 0.98
N GLU A 106 2.43 -14.54 0.16
CA GLU A 106 2.50 -13.13 0.46
C GLU A 106 1.18 -12.64 1.06
N GLU A 107 1.23 -11.59 1.89
CA GLU A 107 0.10 -11.13 2.70
C GLU A 107 -0.17 -9.63 2.52
N ILE A 108 -1.46 -9.26 2.49
CA ILE A 108 -1.94 -7.89 2.64
C ILE A 108 -2.77 -7.82 3.92
N ASP A 109 -2.39 -6.92 4.82
CA ASP A 109 -2.97 -6.80 6.16
C ASP A 109 -3.56 -5.42 6.40
N ILE A 110 -4.65 -5.38 7.19
CA ILE A 110 -5.11 -4.15 7.84
C ILE A 110 -4.58 -4.14 9.27
N LEU A 111 -3.90 -3.06 9.64
CA LEU A 111 -3.37 -2.92 10.99
C LEU A 111 -4.45 -2.60 12.01
N VAL A 112 -4.56 -3.44 13.03
CA VAL A 112 -5.44 -3.24 14.18
C VAL A 112 -4.65 -3.12 15.47
N LYS A 113 -5.16 -2.29 16.38
CA LYS A 113 -4.50 -2.04 17.67
C LYS A 113 -4.47 -3.31 18.51
N GLY A 114 -3.27 -3.76 18.87
CA GLY A 114 -3.04 -4.96 19.65
C GLY A 114 -3.11 -6.26 18.86
N GLY A 115 -3.26 -6.18 17.53
CA GLY A 115 -3.38 -7.34 16.65
C GLY A 115 -2.15 -8.24 16.70
N ASN A 116 -2.40 -9.55 16.60
CA ASN A 116 -1.39 -10.59 16.42
C ASN A 116 -1.52 -11.17 15.02
N TYR A 117 -0.54 -10.96 14.14
CA TYR A 117 -0.58 -11.46 12.75
C TYR A 117 -0.09 -12.91 12.62
N GLY A 118 0.10 -13.61 13.73
CA GLY A 118 0.24 -15.07 13.77
C GLY A 118 1.62 -15.61 13.37
N TRP A 119 2.53 -14.80 12.80
CA TRP A 119 3.89 -15.26 12.49
C TRP A 119 4.65 -15.62 13.79
N ASN A 120 5.31 -16.77 13.90
CA ASN A 120 5.61 -17.75 12.85
C ASN A 120 4.70 -18.99 12.81
N GLY A 121 3.55 -18.99 13.48
CA GLY A 121 2.59 -20.09 13.39
C GLY A 121 1.89 -20.15 12.03
N ARG A 122 1.58 -18.98 11.46
CA ARG A 122 0.83 -18.82 10.22
C ARG A 122 1.64 -18.10 9.14
N GLU A 123 1.40 -18.47 7.88
CA GLU A 123 1.83 -17.78 6.67
C GLU A 123 0.64 -17.76 5.69
N GLY A 124 0.10 -16.58 5.41
CA GLY A 124 -1.18 -16.38 4.75
C GLY A 124 -2.33 -16.97 5.55
N TYR A 125 -3.13 -17.82 4.91
CA TYR A 125 -4.19 -18.58 5.61
C TYR A 125 -3.71 -19.95 6.11
N GLN A 126 -2.45 -20.32 5.83
CA GLN A 126 -1.93 -21.66 6.08
C GLN A 126 -1.04 -21.72 7.31
N CYS A 127 -0.96 -22.90 7.91
CA CYS A 127 -0.01 -23.13 9.00
C CYS A 127 1.41 -23.23 8.43
N PHE A 128 2.29 -22.33 8.85
CA PHE A 128 3.72 -22.40 8.55
C PHE A 128 4.42 -23.39 9.49
N HIS A 129 4.21 -23.21 10.79
CA HIS A 129 4.67 -24.12 11.83
C HIS A 129 3.46 -24.82 12.48
N PRO A 130 3.16 -26.07 12.09
CA PRO A 130 1.99 -26.80 12.59
C PRO A 130 1.93 -26.92 14.11
N ALA A 131 3.08 -26.94 14.80
CA ALA A 131 3.15 -27.07 16.25
C ALA A 131 2.66 -25.84 17.02
N VAL A 132 2.61 -24.65 16.39
CA VAL A 132 2.21 -23.39 17.06
C VAL A 132 1.12 -22.62 16.31
N CYS A 133 0.73 -23.07 15.12
CA CYS A 133 -0.36 -22.48 14.33
C CYS A 133 -1.68 -22.49 15.09
N GLY A 134 -2.34 -21.33 15.24
CA GLY A 134 -3.58 -21.20 16.02
C GLY A 134 -3.38 -21.30 17.53
N MET A 135 -2.14 -21.41 18.01
CA MET A 135 -1.81 -21.53 19.44
C MET A 135 -1.15 -20.26 20.00
N VAL A 136 -0.91 -19.25 19.16
CA VAL A 136 -0.25 -17.99 19.56
C VAL A 136 -1.23 -16.91 20.04
N GLY A 137 -2.49 -17.28 20.28
CA GLY A 137 -3.56 -16.41 20.74
C GLY A 137 -4.53 -16.02 19.60
N PRO A 138 -5.41 -15.03 19.82
CA PRO A 138 -6.29 -14.53 18.77
C PRO A 138 -5.47 -13.92 17.63
N GLU A 139 -5.60 -14.50 16.44
CA GLU A 139 -4.86 -14.12 15.25
C GLU A 139 -5.72 -13.21 14.36
N GLU A 140 -5.11 -12.14 13.86
CA GLU A 140 -5.63 -11.29 12.80
C GLU A 140 -5.18 -11.87 11.46
N LEU A 141 -6.13 -12.34 10.66
CA LEU A 141 -5.84 -12.92 9.35
C LEU A 141 -5.67 -11.82 8.30
N PRO A 142 -4.84 -12.05 7.27
CA PRO A 142 -4.68 -11.09 6.19
C PRO A 142 -6.00 -10.90 5.44
N ILE A 143 -6.26 -9.67 5.00
CA ILE A 143 -7.43 -9.37 4.16
C ILE A 143 -7.29 -10.00 2.78
N PHE A 144 -6.07 -10.27 2.36
CA PHE A 144 -5.79 -11.02 1.14
C PHE A 144 -4.41 -11.70 1.25
N SER A 145 -4.31 -12.91 0.71
CA SER A 145 -3.05 -13.62 0.58
C SER A 145 -2.98 -14.33 -0.77
N TYR A 146 -1.78 -14.40 -1.36
CA TYR A 146 -1.55 -15.06 -2.63
C TYR A 146 -0.29 -15.93 -2.62
N PRO A 147 -0.30 -17.07 -3.34
CA PRO A 147 0.82 -18.00 -3.30
C PRO A 147 2.01 -17.52 -4.12
N HIS A 148 3.18 -18.08 -3.82
CA HIS A 148 4.45 -17.85 -4.54
C HIS A 148 4.44 -18.21 -6.03
N SER A 149 3.42 -18.91 -6.51
CA SER A 149 3.17 -19.12 -7.95
C SER A 149 2.62 -17.87 -8.65
N VAL A 150 2.09 -16.90 -7.91
CA VAL A 150 1.54 -15.63 -8.40
C VAL A 150 2.57 -14.50 -8.28
N GLY A 151 3.31 -14.43 -7.16
CA GLY A 151 4.37 -13.47 -6.82
C GLY A 151 5.01 -13.85 -5.49
N LYS A 152 6.23 -13.40 -5.20
CA LYS A 152 7.07 -13.92 -4.09
C LYS A 152 7.66 -12.83 -3.18
N SER A 153 7.26 -11.59 -3.37
CA SER A 153 7.75 -10.48 -2.56
C SER A 153 6.82 -9.29 -2.77
N VAL A 154 5.75 -9.24 -1.99
CA VAL A 154 4.82 -8.12 -1.99
C VAL A 154 5.56 -6.84 -1.62
N THR A 155 5.55 -5.87 -2.53
CA THR A 155 6.13 -4.56 -2.26
C THR A 155 5.20 -3.73 -1.36
N GLY A 156 3.95 -4.17 -1.17
CA GLY A 156 2.87 -3.33 -0.67
C GLY A 156 2.39 -2.35 -1.73
N GLY A 157 1.63 -1.35 -1.33
CA GLY A 157 0.87 -0.52 -2.24
C GLY A 157 0.33 0.75 -1.60
N HIS A 158 -0.56 1.44 -2.30
CA HIS A 158 -1.18 2.71 -1.90
C HIS A 158 -2.70 2.68 -2.11
N VAL A 159 -3.46 3.31 -1.21
CA VAL A 159 -4.92 3.46 -1.34
C VAL A 159 -5.22 4.65 -2.22
N TYR A 160 -5.69 4.40 -3.44
CA TYR A 160 -5.95 5.48 -4.39
C TYR A 160 -7.12 6.36 -3.95
N ARG A 161 -6.85 7.65 -3.71
CA ARG A 161 -7.85 8.70 -3.39
C ARG A 161 -7.78 9.90 -4.34
N GLY A 162 -7.21 9.70 -5.53
CA GLY A 162 -7.01 10.72 -6.56
C GLY A 162 -8.26 10.97 -7.42
N CYS A 163 -8.30 12.13 -8.08
CA CYS A 163 -9.46 12.54 -8.88
C CYS A 163 -9.36 12.15 -10.36
N GLU A 164 -8.17 11.76 -10.83
CA GLU A 164 -7.93 11.45 -12.25
C GLU A 164 -8.74 10.23 -12.72
N ASN A 165 -8.90 9.24 -11.85
CA ASN A 165 -9.71 8.05 -12.08
C ASN A 165 -10.63 7.74 -10.89
N PRO A 166 -11.84 8.33 -10.84
CA PRO A 166 -12.77 8.14 -9.74
C PRO A 166 -13.20 6.68 -9.50
N ASN A 167 -13.12 5.83 -10.53
CA ASN A 167 -13.48 4.40 -10.41
C ASN A 167 -12.49 3.59 -9.58
N LEU A 168 -11.31 4.15 -9.29
CA LEU A 168 -10.31 3.53 -8.42
C LEU A 168 -10.37 4.05 -6.98
N ASN A 169 -11.26 4.98 -6.67
CA ASN A 169 -11.35 5.58 -5.34
C ASN A 169 -11.54 4.50 -4.26
N GLY A 170 -10.62 4.48 -3.30
CA GLY A 170 -10.61 3.53 -2.18
C GLY A 170 -10.03 2.16 -2.49
N TYR A 171 -9.54 1.92 -3.72
CA TYR A 171 -8.86 0.68 -4.05
C TYR A 171 -7.41 0.71 -3.57
N TYR A 172 -6.95 -0.38 -2.96
CA TYR A 172 -5.55 -0.55 -2.60
C TYR A 172 -4.78 -1.11 -3.78
N ILE A 173 -3.95 -0.27 -4.41
CA ILE A 173 -3.13 -0.64 -5.57
C ILE A 173 -1.76 -1.06 -5.07
N TYR A 174 -1.38 -2.31 -5.33
CA TYR A 174 -0.13 -2.88 -4.83
C TYR A 174 0.63 -3.64 -5.93
N GLY A 175 1.88 -3.97 -5.65
CA GLY A 175 2.73 -4.69 -6.59
C GLY A 175 3.56 -5.79 -5.94
N ASP A 176 4.12 -6.64 -6.78
CA ASP A 176 5.08 -7.66 -6.40
C ASP A 176 6.45 -7.34 -7.01
N PHE A 177 7.48 -7.40 -6.17
CA PHE A 177 8.85 -7.10 -6.56
C PHE A 177 9.38 -8.12 -7.58
N THR A 178 9.10 -9.41 -7.44
CA THR A 178 9.80 -10.46 -8.21
C THR A 178 9.38 -10.57 -9.67
N ASN A 179 8.19 -10.07 -10.02
CA ASN A 179 7.66 -10.16 -11.37
C ASN A 179 7.09 -8.85 -11.91
N GLY A 180 7.12 -7.77 -11.11
CA GLY A 180 6.65 -6.46 -11.51
C GLY A 180 5.14 -6.36 -11.77
N ARG A 181 4.35 -7.35 -11.36
CA ARG A 181 2.90 -7.34 -11.55
C ARG A 181 2.25 -6.35 -10.59
N LEU A 182 1.21 -5.69 -11.09
CA LEU A 182 0.36 -4.77 -10.34
C LEU A 182 -1.01 -5.37 -10.13
N PHE A 183 -1.59 -5.06 -8.99
CA PHE A 183 -2.91 -5.53 -8.58
C PHE A 183 -3.67 -4.40 -7.92
N TYR A 184 -4.98 -4.55 -7.85
CA TYR A 184 -5.81 -3.76 -6.94
C TYR A 184 -6.71 -4.67 -6.12
N LEU A 185 -6.83 -4.29 -4.85
CA LEU A 185 -7.70 -4.93 -3.88
C LEU A 185 -8.83 -3.95 -3.53
N TYR A 186 -10.06 -4.46 -3.48
CA TYR A 186 -11.22 -3.67 -3.09
C TYR A 186 -12.21 -4.50 -2.28
N GLN A 187 -12.94 -3.83 -1.40
CA GLN A 187 -13.94 -4.44 -0.54
C GLN A 187 -15.26 -4.60 -1.30
N PHE A 188 -15.82 -5.80 -1.33
CA PHE A 188 -17.08 -6.07 -2.04
C PHE A 188 -18.28 -5.71 -1.17
N ASN A 189 -19.13 -4.78 -1.62
CA ASN A 189 -20.36 -4.36 -0.93
C ASN A 189 -20.17 -4.03 0.56
N GLU A 190 -19.04 -3.41 0.92
CA GLU A 190 -18.69 -3.07 2.32
C GLU A 190 -18.68 -4.29 3.28
N SER A 191 -18.65 -5.51 2.75
CA SER A 191 -18.55 -6.74 3.52
C SER A 191 -17.11 -7.03 3.93
N GLN A 192 -16.86 -8.05 4.74
CA GLN A 192 -15.49 -8.51 5.05
C GLN A 192 -14.81 -9.23 3.87
N ILE A 193 -15.44 -9.25 2.69
CA ILE A 193 -14.92 -9.92 1.49
C ILE A 193 -14.10 -8.92 0.68
N TRP A 194 -12.84 -9.28 0.43
CA TRP A 194 -11.92 -8.53 -0.41
C TRP A 194 -11.72 -9.25 -1.74
N LEU A 195 -11.81 -8.51 -2.83
CA LEU A 195 -11.61 -9.01 -4.18
C LEU A 195 -10.31 -8.45 -4.74
N ASN A 196 -9.51 -9.35 -5.32
CA ASN A 196 -8.23 -9.02 -5.94
C ASN A 196 -8.32 -9.12 -7.46
N LYS A 197 -7.78 -8.13 -8.16
CA LYS A 197 -7.68 -8.13 -9.62
C LYS A 197 -6.31 -7.65 -10.07
N GLU A 198 -5.78 -8.27 -11.11
CA GLU A 198 -4.54 -7.84 -11.74
C GLU A 198 -4.79 -6.60 -12.61
N ILE A 199 -3.91 -5.61 -12.49
CA ILE A 199 -3.86 -4.46 -13.38
C ILE A 199 -3.02 -4.86 -14.59
N ARG A 200 -3.70 -5.13 -15.71
CA ARG A 200 -3.03 -5.37 -16.98
C ARG A 200 -2.79 -4.04 -17.66
N MET A 201 -1.54 -3.62 -17.70
CA MET A 201 -1.17 -2.45 -18.49
C MET A 201 -1.06 -2.85 -19.96
N CYS A 202 -1.76 -2.10 -20.79
CA CYS A 202 -1.81 -2.27 -22.23
C CYS A 202 -0.40 -2.17 -22.86
N GLY A 203 -0.11 -3.06 -23.82
CA GLY A 203 1.08 -2.99 -24.66
C GLY A 203 0.90 -2.02 -25.84
N ASP A 204 1.90 -1.98 -26.72
CA ASP A 204 1.94 -1.11 -27.90
C ASP A 204 0.76 -1.32 -28.88
N ASP A 205 0.09 -2.47 -28.76
CA ASP A 205 -1.08 -2.88 -29.54
C ASP A 205 -2.39 -2.20 -29.08
N VAL A 206 -2.46 -1.76 -27.83
CA VAL A 206 -3.65 -1.12 -27.24
C VAL A 206 -3.40 0.34 -26.85
N CYS A 207 -2.14 0.71 -26.55
CA CYS A 207 -1.74 2.08 -26.23
C CYS A 207 -1.45 2.94 -27.48
N PHE A 208 -2.47 3.58 -28.05
CA PHE A 208 -2.29 4.55 -29.15
C PHE A 208 -1.56 5.83 -28.70
N ASN A 209 -0.66 6.35 -29.55
CA ASN A 209 0.24 7.51 -29.37
C ASN A 209 1.56 7.27 -28.60
N GLY A 210 2.15 6.09 -28.68
CA GLY A 210 3.53 5.86 -28.21
C GLY A 210 3.68 5.86 -26.68
N LEU A 211 2.60 5.57 -25.97
CA LEU A 211 2.67 5.18 -24.56
C LEU A 211 3.16 3.73 -24.49
N GLN A 212 4.47 3.54 -24.64
CA GLN A 212 5.13 2.26 -24.38
C GLN A 212 5.10 1.99 -22.88
N GLY A 213 4.32 1.00 -22.45
CA GLY A 213 4.40 0.46 -21.10
C GLY A 213 5.58 -0.52 -21.00
N SER A 214 6.83 -0.02 -20.96
CA SER A 214 7.95 -0.89 -20.58
C SER A 214 7.98 -1.04 -19.07
N TYR A 215 7.63 -2.20 -18.54
CA TYR A 215 7.78 -2.47 -17.11
C TYR A 215 9.25 -2.59 -16.74
N SER A 216 9.60 -2.01 -15.59
CA SER A 216 10.72 -2.55 -14.82
C SER A 216 10.31 -3.96 -14.38
N PRO A 217 11.17 -4.98 -14.54
CA PRO A 217 10.89 -6.32 -14.03
C PRO A 217 10.70 -6.35 -12.50
N PHE A 218 11.11 -5.27 -11.82
CA PHE A 218 11.00 -5.13 -10.37
C PHE A 218 10.28 -3.83 -9.97
N ILE A 219 9.28 -3.92 -9.08
CA ILE A 219 8.65 -2.77 -8.43
C ILE A 219 9.32 -2.57 -7.07
N LEU A 220 10.11 -1.49 -6.91
CA LEU A 220 10.88 -1.25 -5.68
C LEU A 220 10.06 -0.52 -4.61
N SER A 221 9.20 0.41 -5.03
CA SER A 221 8.42 1.24 -4.12
C SER A 221 7.26 1.90 -4.83
N PHE A 222 6.33 2.42 -4.02
CA PHE A 222 5.34 3.40 -4.43
C PHE A 222 5.60 4.73 -3.70
N GLY A 223 5.35 5.85 -4.35
CA GLY A 223 5.31 7.20 -3.78
C GLY A 223 3.96 7.84 -4.04
N GLU A 224 3.75 9.02 -3.51
CA GLU A 224 2.58 9.85 -3.76
C GLU A 224 3.06 11.29 -3.83
N ASP A 225 2.52 12.08 -4.76
CA ASP A 225 2.76 13.50 -4.75
C ASP A 225 1.73 14.26 -3.89
N GLN A 226 2.02 15.52 -3.60
CA GLN A 226 1.18 16.38 -2.76
C GLN A 226 -0.26 16.58 -3.28
N ASN A 227 -0.57 16.16 -4.51
CA ASN A 227 -1.90 16.26 -5.13
C ASN A 227 -2.67 14.93 -5.10
N GLY A 228 -2.13 13.89 -4.45
CA GLY A 228 -2.76 12.58 -4.34
C GLY A 228 -2.52 11.67 -5.55
N ARG A 229 -1.39 11.85 -6.25
CA ARG A 229 -1.05 11.04 -7.42
C ARG A 229 0.06 10.02 -7.09
N ASN A 230 -0.18 8.76 -7.43
CA ASN A 230 0.73 7.65 -7.14
C ASN A 230 2.01 7.75 -7.97
N LEU A 231 3.15 7.35 -7.41
CA LEU A 231 4.48 7.22 -8.02
C LEU A 231 4.99 5.79 -7.78
N SER A 232 5.83 5.22 -8.65
CA SER A 232 6.44 3.90 -8.46
C SER A 232 7.88 3.94 -8.93
N GLY A 233 8.80 3.42 -8.12
CA GLY A 233 10.24 3.52 -8.33
C GLY A 233 10.85 2.22 -8.88
N GLY A 234 11.73 2.35 -9.88
CA GLY A 234 12.67 1.32 -10.34
C GLY A 234 14.06 1.96 -10.49
N SER A 235 15.16 1.17 -10.38
CA SER A 235 16.52 1.70 -10.47
C SER A 235 17.31 1.06 -11.61
N SER A 236 17.86 1.91 -12.47
CA SER A 236 19.32 2.04 -12.57
C SER A 236 19.65 3.52 -12.67
N SER A 237 19.70 4.20 -11.51
CA SER A 237 19.98 5.64 -11.34
C SER A 237 18.93 6.57 -11.95
N ILE A 238 18.44 7.53 -11.13
CA ILE A 238 17.43 8.57 -11.43
C ILE A 238 16.01 8.15 -11.04
N SER A 239 15.49 8.84 -10.02
CA SER A 239 14.13 8.81 -9.51
C SER A 239 13.10 8.97 -10.64
N PHE A 240 12.37 7.90 -10.96
CA PHE A 240 11.22 7.98 -11.85
C PHE A 240 10.06 8.68 -11.12
N ILE A 241 9.98 10.00 -11.29
CA ILE A 241 9.00 10.90 -10.68
C ILE A 241 7.77 11.17 -11.58
N SER A 242 7.59 10.51 -12.74
CA SER A 242 6.50 10.94 -13.64
C SER A 242 5.73 9.89 -14.47
N LEU A 243 5.93 8.58 -14.29
CA LEU A 243 5.25 7.62 -15.17
C LEU A 243 3.81 7.29 -14.78
N LEU A 244 3.47 7.25 -13.50
CA LEU A 244 2.10 6.88 -13.08
C LEU A 244 1.04 7.92 -13.49
N ASN A 245 1.40 9.21 -13.53
CA ASN A 245 0.51 10.30 -14.00
C ASN A 245 0.14 10.21 -15.49
N LYS A 246 0.98 9.60 -16.33
CA LYS A 246 0.69 9.45 -17.77
C LYS A 246 0.05 8.11 -18.09
N VAL A 247 0.40 7.05 -17.34
CA VAL A 247 0.02 5.68 -17.69
C VAL A 247 -1.36 5.31 -17.16
N PHE A 248 -1.77 5.77 -15.97
CA PHE A 248 -3.15 5.57 -15.50
C PHE A 248 -4.19 6.44 -16.23
N ASN A 249 -3.78 7.59 -16.78
CA ASN A 249 -4.64 8.54 -17.50
C ASN A 249 -5.32 7.93 -18.75
N ARG A 250 -4.79 6.84 -19.33
CA ARG A 250 -5.38 6.17 -20.50
C ARG A 250 -5.78 4.71 -20.31
N LEU A 251 -5.27 4.03 -19.28
CA LEU A 251 -5.50 2.60 -19.09
C LEU A 251 -6.98 2.24 -18.93
N PHE A 252 -7.77 3.09 -18.27
CA PHE A 252 -9.15 2.76 -17.88
C PHE A 252 -10.23 3.20 -18.86
N LEU A 253 -9.90 3.91 -19.94
CA LEU A 253 -10.85 4.12 -21.04
C LEU A 253 -11.16 2.81 -21.80
N SER A 254 -10.43 1.71 -21.54
CA SER A 254 -10.53 0.47 -22.34
C SER A 254 -10.98 -0.81 -21.60
N GLN A 255 -11.05 -0.83 -20.26
CA GLN A 255 -11.33 -2.08 -19.52
C GLN A 255 -12.54 -2.06 -18.57
N VAL A 256 -13.43 -1.08 -18.74
CA VAL A 256 -14.75 -1.13 -18.09
C VAL A 256 -15.79 -1.45 -19.15
N ASP A 257 -15.79 -2.69 -19.67
CA ASP A 257 -17.01 -3.37 -20.16
C ASP A 257 -16.74 -4.81 -20.65
N PRO A 258 -17.47 -5.82 -20.15
CA PRO A 258 -17.44 -7.18 -20.68
C PRO A 258 -18.60 -7.41 -21.68
N PHE A 259 -18.76 -6.60 -22.72
CA PHE A 259 -19.64 -6.89 -23.87
C PHE A 259 -19.07 -6.26 -25.15
N PRO A 260 -19.28 -6.85 -26.35
CA PRO A 260 -18.39 -6.66 -27.49
C PRO A 260 -18.58 -5.26 -28.10
N CYS A 261 -17.57 -4.39 -27.97
CA CYS A 261 -17.58 -3.09 -28.63
C CYS A 261 -17.48 -3.26 -30.16
N LYS A 262 -18.64 -3.23 -30.83
CA LYS A 262 -18.74 -2.73 -32.21
C LYS A 262 -18.43 -1.23 -32.17
N LEU A 263 -17.27 -0.86 -32.70
CA LEU A 263 -16.93 0.54 -32.99
C LEU A 263 -17.82 1.07 -34.11
N THR A 264 -18.84 1.86 -33.77
CA THR A 264 -19.53 2.74 -34.73
C THR A 264 -19.47 4.20 -34.28
N LYS A 265 -18.44 4.88 -34.79
CA LYS A 265 -18.33 6.29 -35.25
C LYS A 265 -19.16 7.42 -34.61
N ARG A 266 -18.37 8.47 -34.29
CA ARG A 266 -18.57 9.94 -34.44
C ARG A 266 -19.38 10.70 -33.39
N LEU A 267 -18.70 11.64 -32.73
CA LEU A 267 -19.19 13.01 -32.55
C LEU A 267 -18.15 14.01 -33.08
N ASN A 268 -18.61 14.84 -34.02
CA ASN A 268 -17.91 15.96 -34.63
C ASN A 268 -17.99 17.17 -33.68
N ASN A 269 -16.87 17.73 -33.26
CA ASN A 269 -16.48 19.13 -33.54
C ASN A 269 -15.22 19.53 -32.76
N PRO A 270 -14.32 20.35 -33.35
CA PRO A 270 -12.99 20.61 -32.83
C PRO A 270 -12.95 21.86 -31.94
N CYS A 271 -12.40 21.77 -30.74
CA CYS A 271 -11.93 22.97 -30.04
C CYS A 271 -10.65 23.46 -30.73
N GLN A 272 -10.77 24.57 -31.45
CA GLN A 272 -9.64 25.28 -32.05
C GLN A 272 -8.70 25.80 -30.96
N VAL A 273 -7.39 25.56 -31.13
CA VAL A 273 -6.33 26.22 -30.37
C VAL A 273 -5.71 27.29 -31.25
N THR A 274 -5.99 28.55 -30.95
CA THR A 274 -5.34 29.70 -31.57
C THR A 274 -3.98 29.90 -30.91
N THR A 275 -2.90 29.76 -31.67
CA THR A 275 -1.51 30.02 -31.23
C THR A 275 -1.20 31.51 -31.18
N TYR A 276 -0.56 31.97 -30.10
CA TYR A 276 0.24 33.21 -30.10
C TYR A 276 1.64 32.95 -29.52
N LYS A 277 2.66 33.49 -30.22
CA LYS A 277 4.09 33.32 -29.96
C LYS A 277 4.57 34.13 -28.74
N LEU A 278 5.62 33.58 -28.14
CA LEU A 278 6.38 34.00 -26.94
C LEU A 278 6.92 35.44 -26.92
N ASN A 279 6.88 36.05 -25.73
CA ASN A 279 7.97 36.83 -25.14
C ASN A 279 7.94 36.68 -23.60
N LYS A 280 9.11 36.44 -22.99
CA LYS A 280 9.39 36.31 -21.53
C LYS A 280 9.27 37.66 -20.79
N PRO A 281 9.45 37.75 -19.45
CA PRO A 281 9.06 36.85 -18.35
C PRO A 281 8.36 37.63 -17.19
N HIS A 282 7.30 37.11 -16.58
CA HIS A 282 6.90 37.52 -15.23
C HIS A 282 6.22 36.38 -14.48
N ALA A 283 6.63 36.19 -13.22
CA ALA A 283 6.08 35.22 -12.29
C ALA A 283 4.62 35.55 -11.95
N VAL A 284 3.73 34.57 -12.10
CA VAL A 284 2.50 34.43 -11.30
C VAL A 284 2.20 32.93 -11.15
N THR A 285 2.11 32.51 -9.89
CA THR A 285 1.63 31.22 -9.39
C THR A 285 0.26 30.84 -9.96
N SER A 286 0.09 29.63 -10.51
CA SER A 286 -1.26 29.10 -10.76
C SER A 286 -1.79 28.44 -9.49
N PRO A 287 -3.08 28.63 -9.14
CA PRO A 287 -3.66 27.96 -7.98
C PRO A 287 -3.83 26.48 -8.26
N ASP A 288 -3.47 25.69 -7.25
CA ASP A 288 -3.77 24.27 -7.14
C ASP A 288 -5.25 24.04 -7.41
N LYS A 289 -5.57 23.20 -8.39
CA LYS A 289 -6.92 22.67 -8.55
C LYS A 289 -7.14 21.63 -7.46
N GLU A 290 -7.48 22.11 -6.27
CA GLU A 290 -8.08 21.27 -5.24
C GLU A 290 -9.40 20.72 -5.79
N CYS A 291 -9.51 19.39 -5.83
CA CYS A 291 -10.74 18.73 -6.28
C CYS A 291 -11.86 19.03 -5.28
N SER A 292 -12.92 19.66 -5.76
CA SER A 292 -14.16 19.95 -5.03
C SER A 292 -15.12 18.78 -5.09
#